data_AF-A0A2T6N8Q1-F1
#
_entry.id   AF-A0A2T6N8Q1-F1
#
_cell.length_a   1.000
_cell.length_b   1.000
_cell.length_c   1.000
_cell.angle_alpha   90.00
_cell.angle_beta   90.00
_cell.angle_gamma   90.00
#
_symmetry.space_group_name_H-M   'P 1'
#
loop_
_entity.id
_entity.type
_entity.pdbx_description
1 polymer ?
#
loop_
_entity_poly.entity_id
_entity_poly.type
_entity_poly.pdbx_seq_one_letter_code
_entity_poly.pdbx_strand_id
1 'polypeptide(L)' 'MNTTNQDLFKIMQEKNLSCKDVATVLDVPLETVEAWTCSSERNGNPLQMPELDLRMLKYSLMTENTRYHLF' A
#
# COMPACT_ATOMS: atom_id res chain seq x y z
N MET A 1 -4.78 -17.05 6.39
CA MET A 1 -5.15 -15.65 6.67
C MET A 1 -4.07 -14.79 6.03
N ASN A 2 -4.37 -14.10 4.94
CA ASN A 2 -3.41 -13.13 4.38
C ASN A 2 -3.37 -11.92 5.30
N THR A 3 -2.18 -11.43 5.63
CA THR A 3 -2.04 -10.17 6.38
C THR A 3 -2.23 -8.98 5.43
N THR A 4 -2.67 -7.83 5.93
CA THR A 4 -2.82 -6.60 5.14
C THR A 4 -1.53 -6.21 4.43
N ASN A 5 -0.37 -6.51 5.02
CA ASN A 5 0.95 -6.30 4.41
C ASN A 5 1.19 -7.21 3.19
N GLN A 6 0.70 -8.45 3.20
CA GLN A 6 0.79 -9.34 2.03
C GLN A 6 -0.07 -8.85 0.87
N ASP A 7 -1.27 -8.35 1.17
CA ASP A 7 -2.14 -7.74 0.16
C ASP A 7 -1.53 -6.45 -0.39
N LEU A 8 -0.93 -5.61 0.46
CA LEU A 8 -0.18 -4.43 0.03
C LEU A 8 0.95 -4.81 -0.94
N PHE A 9 1.77 -5.80 -0.55
CA PHE A 9 2.90 -6.25 -1.38
C PHE A 9 2.43 -6.80 -2.73
N LYS A 10 1.31 -7.53 -2.73
CA LYS A 10 0.69 -8.02 -3.97
C LYS A 10 0.22 -6.89 -4.88
N ILE A 11 -0.46 -5.87 -4.33
CA ILE A 11 -0.90 -4.70 -5.09
C ILE A 11 0.29 -3.93 -5.66
N MET A 12 1.35 -3.76 -4.85
CA MET A 12 2.58 -3.11 -5.30
C MET A 12 3.23 -3.86 -6.46
N GLN A 13 3.26 -5.20 -6.42
CA GLN A 13 3.76 -6.01 -7.53
C GLN A 13 2.85 -5.96 -8.76
N GLU A 14 1.53 -6.11 -8.59
CA GLU A 14 0.55 -6.11 -9.68
C GLU A 14 0.48 -4.76 -10.42
N LYS A 15 0.70 -3.65 -9.71
CA LYS A 15 0.63 -2.30 -10.24
C LYS A 15 2.00 -1.65 -10.47
N ASN A 16 3.09 -2.38 -10.19
CA ASN A 16 4.47 -1.88 -10.24
C ASN A 16 4.68 -0.60 -9.42
N LEU A 17 4.04 -0.51 -8.24
CA LEU A 17 4.12 0.66 -7.36
C LEU A 17 5.34 0.55 -6.45
N SER A 18 6.06 1.65 -6.31
CA SER A 18 7.11 1.79 -5.31
C SER A 18 6.55 2.21 -3.95
N CYS A 19 7.31 2.05 -2.87
CA CYS A 19 6.91 2.54 -1.54
C CYS A 19 6.62 4.05 -1.55
N LYS A 20 7.28 4.82 -2.43
CA LYS A 20 7.05 6.25 -2.61
C LYS A 20 5.71 6.56 -3.24
N ASP A 21 5.28 5.76 -4.21
CA ASP A 21 3.97 5.93 -4.84
C ASP A 21 2.86 5.65 -3.84
N VAL A 22 2.99 4.57 -3.08
CA VAL A 22 2.03 4.23 -2.00
C VAL A 22 1.99 5.33 -0.94
N ALA A 23 3.15 5.85 -0.51
CA ALA A 23 3.24 6.95 0.44
C ALA A 23 2.54 8.22 -0.08
N THR A 24 2.70 8.51 -1.36
CA THR A 24 2.06 9.67 -2.02
C THR A 24 0.55 9.49 -2.14
N VAL A 25 0.08 8.30 -2.53
CA VAL A 25 -1.35 8.00 -2.69
C VAL A 25 -2.10 8.03 -1.37
N LEU A 26 -1.46 7.58 -0.29
CA LEU A 26 -2.05 7.53 1.04
C LEU A 26 -1.76 8.78 1.88
N ASP A 27 -0.95 9.71 1.38
CA ASP A 27 -0.48 10.89 2.12
C ASP A 27 0.15 10.51 3.48
N VAL A 28 0.96 9.46 3.49
CA VAL A 28 1.66 8.95 4.68
C VAL A 28 3.17 9.03 4.51
N PRO A 29 3.96 9.14 5.60
CA PRO A 29 5.41 9.13 5.53
C PRO A 29 5.96 7.86 4.88
N LEU A 30 6.98 8.00 4.02
CA LEU A 30 7.65 6.87 3.37
C LEU A 30 8.14 5.82 4.36
N GLU A 31 8.67 6.25 5.50
CA GLU A 31 9.13 5.37 6.59
C GLU A 31 8.02 4.45 7.12
N THR A 32 6.76 4.89 7.05
CA THR A 32 5.60 4.11 7.51
C THR A 32 5.27 3.02 6.50
N VAL A 33 5.33 3.33 5.20
CA VAL A 33 5.17 2.33 4.13
C VAL A 33 6.34 1.35 4.12
N GLU A 34 7.56 1.84 4.34
CA GLU A 34 8.73 0.99 4.54
C GLU A 34 8.55 0.09 5.76
N ALA A 35 7.97 0.56 6.86
CA ALA A 35 7.68 -0.29 8.02
C ALA A 35 6.57 -1.33 7.75
N TRP A 36 5.61 -1.06 6.86
CA TRP A 36 4.59 -2.03 6.45
C TRP A 36 5.13 -3.10 5.48
N THR A 37 6.05 -2.70 4.61
CA THR A 37 6.65 -3.58 3.58
C THR A 37 7.87 -4.34 4.12
N CYS A 38 8.63 -3.74 5.03
CA CYS A 38 9.75 -4.35 5.69
C CYS A 38 9.22 -5.24 6.82
N SER A 39 9.27 -6.56 6.61
CA SER A 39 8.94 -7.58 7.61
C SER A 39 9.82 -7.56 8.88
N SER A 40 10.59 -6.49 9.10
CA SER A 40 11.44 -6.35 10.28
C SER A 40 10.58 -6.07 11.49
N GLU A 41 10.48 -7.08 12.34
CA GLU A 41 9.83 -7.06 13.65
C GLU A 41 10.53 -6.06 14.58
N ARG A 42 10.25 -4.76 14.43
CA ARG A 42 10.67 -3.76 15.42
C ARG A 42 9.80 -4.00 16.66
N ASN A 43 10.36 -4.66 17.69
CA ASN A 43 9.71 -5.00 18.96
C ASN A 43 8.63 -6.10 18.93
N GLY A 44 8.79 -7.13 18.09
CA GLY A 44 7.96 -8.35 18.17
C GLY A 44 6.49 -8.18 17.80
N ASN A 45 6.11 -7.01 17.27
CA ASN A 45 4.83 -6.80 16.61
C ASN A 45 5.11 -6.26 15.21
N PRO A 46 4.83 -7.02 14.13
CA PRO A 46 4.93 -6.48 12.78
C PRO A 46 3.99 -5.29 12.68
N LEU A 47 4.51 -4.12 12.27
CA LEU A 47 3.67 -2.97 12.00
C LEU A 47 2.78 -3.33 10.80
N GLN A 48 1.52 -3.63 11.10
CA GLN A 48 0.55 -3.97 10.07
C GLN A 48 -0.08 -2.70 9.53
N MET A 49 -0.19 -2.64 8.21
CA MET A 49 -0.98 -1.63 7.53
C MET A 49 -2.43 -1.73 8.02
N PRO A 50 -3.06 -0.63 8.44
CA PRO A 50 -4.47 -0.63 8.79
C PRO A 50 -5.34 -1.02 7.59
N GLU A 51 -6.42 -1.74 7.83
CA GLU A 51 -7.34 -2.15 6.74
C GLU A 51 -7.96 -0.97 6.00
N LEU A 52 -8.14 0.16 6.68
CA LEU A 52 -8.70 1.38 6.10
C LEU A 52 -7.76 1.95 5.02
N ASP A 53 -6.47 2.07 5.32
CA ASP A 53 -5.44 2.51 4.37
C ASP A 53 -5.36 1.58 3.16
N LEU A 54 -5.45 0.26 3.38
CA LEU A 54 -5.46 -0.71 2.28
C LEU A 54 -6.67 -0.51 1.36
N ARG A 55 -7.84 -0.20 1.92
CA ARG A 55 -9.04 0.12 1.12
C ARG A 55 -8.91 1.44 0.37
N MET A 56 -8.34 2.47 1.00
CA MET A 56 -8.07 3.75 0.34
C MET A 56 -7.10 3.60 -0.82
N LEU A 57 -6.03 2.81 -0.65
CA LEU A 57 -5.08 2.50 -1.72
C LEU A 57 -5.79 1.80 -2.89
N LYS A 58 -6.57 0.75 -2.62
CA LYS A 58 -7.34 0.03 -3.63
C LYS A 58 -8.31 0.96 -4.39
N TYR A 59 -9.00 1.84 -3.68
CA TYR A 59 -9.93 2.79 -4.26
C TYR A 59 -9.22 3.80 -5.17
N SER A 60 -8.13 4.39 -4.70
CA SER A 60 -7.34 5.38 -5.45
C SER A 60 -6.81 4.78 -6.76
N LEU A 61 -6.27 3.56 -6.71
CA LEU A 61 -5.76 2.83 -7.88
C LEU A 61 -6.87 2.41 -8.87
N MET A 62 -8.10 2.17 -8.39
CA MET A 62 -9.27 1.97 -9.25
C MET A 62 -9.66 3.27 -9.96
N THR A 63 -9.69 4.40 -9.24
CA THR A 63 -10.06 5.70 -9.81
C THR A 63 -9.04 6.22 -10.82
N GLU A 64 -7.74 5.95 -10.64
CA GLU A 64 -6.72 6.26 -11.64
C GLU A 64 -6.90 5.44 -12.94
N ASN A 65 -7.31 4.17 -12.83
CA ASN A 65 -7.64 3.35 -14.01
C ASN A 65 -8.84 3.89 -14.80
N THR A 66 -9.73 4.66 -14.16
CA THR A 66 -10.90 5.24 -14.85
C THR A 66 -10.55 6.50 -15.64
N ARG A 67 -9.43 7.18 -15.32
CA ARG A 67 -9.01 8.40 -16.03
C ARG A 67 -8.32 8.14 -17.38
N TYR A 68 -7.83 6.92 -17.62
CA TYR A 68 -7.19 6.56 -18.89
C TYR A 68 -8.17 6.07 -19.98
N HIS A 69 -9.47 5.96 -19.68
CA HIS A 69 -10.49 5.49 -20.62
C HIS A 69 -11.45 6.58 -21.11
N LEU A 70 -11.08 7.86 -20.98
CA LEU A 70 -11.90 9.01 -21.40
C LEU A 70 -11.28 9.85 -22.53
N PHE A 71 -10.30 9.31 -23.27
CA PHE A 71 -9.77 9.95 -24.48
C PHE A 71 -9.93 9.06 -25.71
#